data_AF-A0A965PAJ5-F1
#
_entry.id   AF-A0A965PAJ5-F1
#
_cell.length_a   1.000
_cell.length_b   1.000
_cell.length_c   1.000
_cell.angle_alpha   90.00
_cell.angle_beta   90.00
_cell.angle_gamma   90.00
#
_symmetry.space_group_name_H-M   'P 1'
#
loop_
_entity.id
_entity.type
_entity.pdbx_description
1 polymer ?
#
loop_
_entity_poly.entity_id
_entity_poly.type
_entity_poly.pdbx_seq_one_letter_code
_entity_poly.pdbx_strand_id
1 'polypeptide(L)'
;MEITFPEIARQYLESRVVSGTYDANVRRIAGRCRVVTKERFNAYLQERLKVISPLTCRSERTILLTLWRWAYENELLPAMPRGIMRIKSRKPPTRAWTVEQLQHAIAMTAKCDTKRLRSGASLGKFLRAWILLGYEAGARRGDLFAMTRAHIDGDTLRWTQAKTGDPIVKVLSPACLYAVTAMLAASPDGSILGWACGRRMAMRHMREHLDRCGLDGTSKWLRRSGATHIEMVQPGKASLHLGHRTATLAAQAYIDWGQVRKTTPVTPRLVEANQSAG
;
A
#
# COMPACT_ATOMS: atom_id res chain seq x y z
N MET A 1 -5.22 -3.41 42.27
CA MET A 1 -5.16 -2.44 41.16
C MET A 1 -5.70 -3.13 39.92
N GLU A 2 -6.74 -2.60 39.28
CA GLU A 2 -7.31 -3.22 38.08
C GLU A 2 -6.33 -3.08 36.91
N ILE A 3 -5.90 -4.20 36.32
CA ILE A 3 -4.95 -4.19 35.21
C ILE A 3 -5.67 -3.76 33.94
N THR A 4 -5.12 -2.75 33.27
CA THR A 4 -5.74 -2.09 32.12
C THR A 4 -4.93 -2.32 30.83
N PHE A 5 -5.57 -2.21 29.67
CA PHE A 5 -4.89 -2.28 28.38
C PHE A 5 -3.78 -1.23 28.24
N PRO A 6 -3.95 0.04 28.66
CA PRO A 6 -2.86 1.03 28.66
C PRO A 6 -1.65 0.59 29.47
N GLU A 7 -1.87 0.00 30.66
CA GLU A 7 -0.77 -0.47 31.51
C GLU A 7 -0.06 -1.67 30.88
N ILE A 8 -0.82 -2.64 30.36
CA ILE A 8 -0.27 -3.76 29.60
C ILE A 8 0.50 -3.27 28.37
N ALA A 9 -0.04 -2.30 27.64
CA ALA A 9 0.62 -1.74 26.46
C ALA A 9 1.95 -1.09 26.80
N ARG A 10 2.03 -0.37 27.92
CA ARG A 10 3.27 0.24 28.40
C ARG A 10 4.34 -0.82 28.63
N GLN A 11 4.06 -1.84 29.43
CA GLN A 11 5.01 -2.92 29.74
C GLN A 11 5.37 -3.76 28.50
N TYR A 12 4.37 -4.05 27.64
CA TYR A 12 4.57 -4.75 26.37
C TYR A 12 5.53 -4.01 25.43
N LEU A 13 5.46 -2.68 25.40
CA LEU A 13 6.30 -1.85 24.55
C LEU A 13 7.70 -1.66 25.15
N GLU A 14 7.83 -1.54 26.47
CA GLU A 14 9.12 -1.44 27.17
C GLU A 14 9.97 -2.71 26.98
N SER A 15 9.34 -3.88 26.86
CA SER A 15 10.05 -5.15 26.62
C SER A 15 10.48 -5.36 25.15
N ARG A 16 10.28 -4.38 24.25
CA ARG A 16 10.50 -4.57 22.80
C ARG A 16 11.12 -3.35 22.12
N VAL A 17 12.03 -3.63 21.18
CA VAL A 17 12.50 -2.61 20.23
C VAL A 17 11.47 -2.49 19.09
N VAL A 18 10.74 -1.36 19.04
CA VAL A 18 9.70 -1.11 18.06
C VAL A 18 9.79 0.27 17.45
N SER A 19 9.26 0.46 16.25
CA SER A 19 9.14 1.79 15.65
C SER A 19 8.19 2.70 16.47
N GLY A 20 8.48 3.99 16.53
CA GLY A 20 7.61 4.96 17.21
C GLY A 20 6.17 5.03 16.65
N THR A 21 5.98 4.71 15.36
CA THR A 21 4.63 4.61 14.77
C THR A 21 3.86 3.41 15.33
N TYR A 22 4.53 2.29 15.56
CA TYR A 22 3.91 1.11 16.15
C TYR A 22 3.55 1.36 17.62
N ASP A 23 4.49 1.90 18.41
CA ASP A 23 4.26 2.30 19.81
C ASP A 23 3.00 3.19 19.91
N ALA A 24 3.01 4.33 19.21
CA ALA A 24 1.91 5.28 19.27
C ALA A 24 0.57 4.66 18.88
N ASN A 25 0.57 3.75 17.90
CA ASN A 25 -0.63 3.05 17.47
C ASN A 25 -1.15 2.06 18.52
N VAL A 26 -0.26 1.29 19.16
CA VAL A 26 -0.61 0.35 20.22
C VAL A 26 -1.17 1.09 21.43
N ARG A 27 -0.49 2.13 21.92
CA ARG A 27 -0.98 2.96 23.05
C ARG A 27 -2.34 3.58 22.76
N ARG A 28 -2.51 4.15 21.56
CA ARG A 28 -3.78 4.75 21.12
C ARG A 28 -4.93 3.75 21.12
N ILE A 29 -4.72 2.52 20.68
CA ILE A 29 -5.77 1.49 20.63
C ILE A 29 -6.05 0.94 22.04
N ALA A 30 -5.01 0.67 22.82
CA ALA A 30 -5.11 0.28 24.22
C ALA A 30 -5.92 1.29 25.05
N GLY A 31 -5.64 2.58 24.86
CA GLY A 31 -6.36 3.69 25.50
C GLY A 31 -7.84 3.80 25.14
N ARG A 32 -8.30 3.22 24.02
CA ARG A 32 -9.72 3.25 23.64
C ARG A 32 -10.55 2.17 24.31
N CYS A 33 -10.01 0.96 24.48
CA CYS A 33 -10.71 -0.13 25.16
C CYS A 33 -10.59 -0.01 26.69
N ARG A 34 -9.42 0.41 27.18
CA ARG A 34 -9.06 0.62 28.59
C ARG A 34 -9.13 -0.64 29.46
N VAL A 35 -10.32 -1.19 29.66
CA VAL A 35 -10.59 -2.29 30.60
C VAL A 35 -10.38 -3.64 29.91
N VAL A 36 -9.75 -4.58 30.63
CA VAL A 36 -9.38 -5.91 30.11
C VAL A 36 -10.37 -6.96 30.60
N THR A 37 -11.59 -6.92 30.06
CA THR A 37 -12.62 -7.95 30.27
C THR A 37 -13.28 -8.34 28.96
N LYS A 38 -13.88 -9.54 28.92
CA LYS A 38 -14.50 -10.08 27.70
C LYS A 38 -15.66 -9.19 27.29
N GLU A 39 -16.45 -8.76 28.27
CA GLU A 39 -17.65 -7.95 28.12
C GLU A 39 -17.28 -6.58 27.55
N ARG A 40 -16.28 -5.91 28.13
CA ARG A 40 -15.81 -4.59 27.66
C ARG A 40 -15.15 -4.68 26.30
N PHE A 41 -14.35 -5.70 26.04
CA PHE A 41 -13.72 -5.87 24.73
C PHE A 41 -14.76 -6.15 23.62
N ASN A 42 -15.74 -7.02 23.87
CA ASN A 42 -16.81 -7.27 22.90
C ASN A 42 -17.69 -6.02 22.68
N ALA A 43 -18.07 -5.31 23.74
CA ALA A 43 -18.81 -4.06 23.62
C ALA A 43 -18.02 -3.00 22.83
N TYR A 44 -16.72 -2.88 23.11
CA TYR A 44 -15.82 -2.03 22.33
C TYR A 44 -15.88 -2.38 20.85
N LEU A 45 -15.69 -3.65 20.48
CA LEU A 45 -15.69 -4.07 19.08
C LEU A 45 -17.03 -3.82 18.38
N GLN A 46 -18.16 -4.01 19.07
CA GLN A 46 -19.50 -3.71 18.56
C GLN A 46 -19.65 -2.22 18.25
N GLU A 47 -19.30 -1.34 19.19
CA GLU A 47 -19.38 0.11 18.96
C GLU A 47 -18.43 0.57 17.86
N ARG A 48 -17.21 0.02 17.80
CA ARG A 48 -16.24 0.35 16.73
C ARG A 48 -16.78 -0.03 15.36
N LEU A 49 -17.45 -1.17 15.21
CA LEU A 49 -18.02 -1.58 13.92
C LEU A 49 -19.07 -0.61 13.37
N LYS A 50 -19.72 0.19 14.23
CA LYS A 50 -20.70 1.20 13.79
C LYS A 50 -20.02 2.40 13.10
N VAL A 51 -18.76 2.68 13.41
CA VAL A 51 -18.08 3.92 13.00
C VAL A 51 -16.82 3.71 12.14
N ILE A 52 -16.27 2.50 12.09
CA ILE A 52 -15.09 2.18 11.28
C ILE A 52 -15.26 0.88 10.49
N SER A 53 -14.46 0.74 9.43
CA SER A 53 -14.51 -0.45 8.58
C SER A 53 -14.23 -1.74 9.36
N PRO A 54 -14.82 -2.89 8.96
CA PRO A 54 -14.53 -4.19 9.57
C PRO A 54 -13.04 -4.57 9.53
N LEU A 55 -12.31 -4.15 8.50
CA LEU A 55 -10.86 -4.38 8.40
C LEU A 55 -10.08 -3.61 9.47
N THR A 56 -10.45 -2.34 9.69
CA THR A 56 -9.84 -1.52 10.74
C THR A 56 -10.18 -2.09 12.12
N CYS A 57 -11.44 -2.45 12.36
CA CYS A 57 -11.87 -3.05 13.63
C CYS A 57 -11.16 -4.38 13.90
N ARG A 58 -11.00 -5.23 12.87
CA ARG A 58 -10.18 -6.46 12.96
C ARG A 58 -8.72 -6.15 13.33
N SER A 59 -8.14 -5.08 12.80
CA SER A 59 -6.75 -4.70 13.11
C SER A 59 -6.60 -4.23 14.56
N GLU A 60 -7.55 -3.43 15.06
CA GLU A 60 -7.60 -3.01 16.47
C GLU A 60 -7.79 -4.22 17.40
N ARG A 61 -8.70 -5.14 17.04
CA ARG A 61 -8.90 -6.42 17.74
C ARG A 61 -7.61 -7.23 17.83
N THR A 62 -6.84 -7.34 16.75
CA THR A 62 -5.58 -8.08 16.76
C THR A 62 -4.60 -7.48 17.77
N ILE A 63 -4.45 -6.16 17.82
CA ILE A 63 -3.56 -5.48 18.77
C ILE A 63 -3.99 -5.77 20.22
N LEU A 64 -5.28 -5.58 20.54
CA LEU A 64 -5.79 -5.83 21.90
C LEU A 64 -5.65 -7.31 22.30
N LEU A 65 -5.88 -8.25 21.38
CA LEU A 65 -5.63 -9.67 21.65
C LEU A 65 -4.16 -9.99 21.87
N THR A 66 -3.25 -9.35 21.11
CA THR A 66 -1.81 -9.50 21.34
C THR A 66 -1.42 -9.02 22.73
N LEU A 67 -1.92 -7.86 23.16
CA LEU A 67 -1.66 -7.33 24.50
C LEU A 67 -2.20 -8.27 25.58
N TRP A 68 -3.45 -8.73 25.46
CA TRP A 68 -4.04 -9.63 26.46
C TRP A 68 -3.29 -10.95 26.53
N ARG A 69 -2.99 -11.59 25.39
CA ARG A 69 -2.20 -12.84 25.38
C ARG A 69 -0.84 -12.66 26.03
N TRP A 70 -0.13 -11.58 25.68
CA TRP A 70 1.16 -11.28 26.29
C TRP A 70 1.05 -11.07 27.80
N ALA A 71 0.03 -10.35 28.27
CA ALA A 71 -0.19 -10.16 29.71
C ALA A 71 -0.50 -11.47 30.45
N TYR A 72 -1.26 -12.38 29.84
CA TYR A 72 -1.46 -13.73 30.38
C TYR A 72 -0.16 -14.54 30.40
N GLU A 73 0.61 -14.52 29.31
CA GLU A 73 1.90 -15.22 29.19
C GLU A 73 2.96 -14.70 30.19
N ASN A 74 2.81 -13.48 30.67
CA ASN A 74 3.68 -12.86 31.69
C ASN A 74 3.01 -12.81 33.07
N GLU A 75 1.98 -13.64 33.29
CA GLU A 75 1.30 -13.81 34.58
C GLU A 75 0.66 -12.53 35.16
N LEU A 76 0.51 -11.49 34.35
CA LEU A 76 -0.19 -10.25 34.73
C LEU A 76 -1.70 -10.47 34.76
N LEU A 77 -2.23 -11.43 34.02
CA LEU A 77 -3.65 -11.76 34.01
C LEU A 77 -3.86 -13.26 34.21
N PRO A 78 -4.86 -13.67 35.01
CA PRO A 78 -5.08 -15.08 35.34
C PRO A 78 -5.70 -15.90 34.20
N ALA A 79 -6.23 -15.26 33.16
CA ALA A 79 -7.00 -15.94 32.11
C ALA A 79 -6.69 -15.43 30.69
N MET A 80 -6.59 -16.40 29.78
CA MET A 80 -6.48 -16.17 28.33
C MET A 80 -7.74 -15.52 27.76
N PRO A 81 -7.62 -14.70 26.69
CA PRO A 81 -8.77 -14.12 26.02
C PRO A 81 -9.58 -15.18 25.27
N ARG A 82 -10.69 -15.63 25.88
CA ARG A 82 -11.68 -16.55 25.27
C ARG A 82 -13.00 -15.83 25.00
N GLY A 83 -13.73 -16.28 23.98
CA GLY A 83 -15.05 -15.73 23.66
C GLY A 83 -15.06 -14.29 23.11
N ILE A 84 -13.93 -13.81 22.56
CA ILE A 84 -13.86 -12.51 21.88
C ILE A 84 -14.42 -12.63 20.46
N MET A 85 -15.40 -11.78 20.14
CA MET A 85 -16.14 -11.81 18.88
C MET A 85 -15.21 -11.82 17.65
N ARG A 86 -15.58 -12.60 16.63
CA ARG A 86 -14.84 -12.66 15.36
C ARG A 86 -15.33 -11.57 14.43
N ILE A 87 -14.40 -10.80 13.87
CA ILE A 87 -14.72 -9.75 12.90
C ILE A 87 -14.49 -10.30 11.49
N LYS A 88 -15.55 -10.48 10.70
CA LYS A 88 -15.46 -10.86 9.28
C LYS A 88 -15.27 -9.61 8.42
N SER A 89 -14.14 -9.51 7.73
CA SER A 89 -13.92 -8.46 6.72
C SER A 89 -13.96 -9.09 5.34
N ARG A 90 -14.82 -8.58 4.45
CA ARG A 90 -14.80 -8.93 3.04
C ARG A 90 -13.69 -8.15 2.35
N LYS A 91 -12.95 -8.80 1.47
CA LYS A 91 -11.95 -8.16 0.62
C LYS A 91 -12.62 -7.88 -0.72
N PRO A 92 -12.74 -6.62 -1.16
CA PRO A 92 -13.26 -6.35 -2.50
C PRO A 92 -12.29 -6.92 -3.55
N PRO A 93 -12.78 -7.24 -4.76
CA PRO A 93 -11.92 -7.59 -5.89
C PRO A 93 -10.82 -6.53 -6.07
N THR A 94 -9.61 -7.01 -6.33
CA THR A 94 -8.49 -6.10 -6.60
C THR A 94 -8.72 -5.43 -7.95
N ARG A 95 -8.70 -4.09 -7.96
CA ARG A 95 -8.72 -3.28 -9.18
C ARG A 95 -7.35 -2.65 -9.41
N ALA A 96 -6.99 -2.52 -10.68
CA ALA A 96 -5.82 -1.80 -11.18
C ALA A 96 -6.23 -0.88 -12.34
N TRP A 97 -5.40 0.12 -12.66
CA TRP A 97 -5.58 0.88 -13.91
C TRP A 97 -5.05 0.10 -15.10
N THR A 98 -5.71 0.23 -16.25
CA THR A 98 -5.23 -0.31 -17.53
C THR A 98 -4.02 0.48 -18.04
N VAL A 99 -3.36 -0.02 -19.08
CA VAL A 99 -2.23 0.66 -19.72
C VAL A 99 -2.68 2.01 -20.30
N GLU A 100 -3.83 2.06 -20.94
CA GLU A 100 -4.38 3.26 -21.58
C GLU A 100 -4.71 4.34 -20.54
N GLN A 101 -5.27 3.93 -19.39
CA GLN A 101 -5.54 4.83 -18.28
C GLN A 101 -4.24 5.44 -17.71
N LEU A 102 -3.18 4.64 -17.60
CA LEU A 102 -1.88 5.13 -17.15
C LEU A 102 -1.23 6.07 -18.17
N GLN A 103 -1.27 5.73 -19.46
CA GLN A 103 -0.78 6.60 -20.53
C GLN A 103 -1.50 7.95 -20.52
N HIS A 104 -2.83 7.93 -20.40
CA HIS A 104 -3.63 9.14 -20.26
C HIS A 104 -3.23 9.96 -19.02
N ALA A 105 -3.10 9.32 -17.86
CA ALA A 105 -2.68 9.98 -16.63
C ALA A 105 -1.29 10.61 -16.74
N ILE A 106 -0.34 9.96 -17.42
CA ILE A 106 1.00 10.48 -17.68
C ILE A 106 0.92 11.68 -18.62
N ALA A 107 0.20 11.59 -19.74
CA ALA A 107 0.06 12.70 -20.69
C ALA A 107 -0.54 13.94 -20.01
N MET A 108 -1.55 13.76 -19.16
CA MET A 108 -2.20 14.83 -18.42
C MET A 108 -1.29 15.55 -17.43
N THR A 109 -0.14 14.97 -17.05
CA THR A 109 0.84 15.68 -16.18
C THR A 109 1.42 16.92 -16.85
N ALA A 110 1.50 16.96 -18.18
CA ALA A 110 2.02 18.11 -18.93
C ALA A 110 1.21 19.39 -18.67
N LYS A 111 -0.11 19.26 -18.47
CA LYS A 111 -1.00 20.38 -18.11
C LYS A 111 -0.68 20.99 -16.74
N CYS A 112 0.17 20.34 -15.96
CA CYS A 112 0.62 20.80 -14.65
C CYS A 112 2.08 21.28 -14.65
N ASP A 113 2.77 21.33 -15.80
CA ASP A 113 4.20 21.64 -15.84
C ASP A 113 4.52 23.09 -15.41
N THR A 114 3.59 24.03 -15.66
CA THR A 114 3.71 25.44 -15.23
C THR A 114 3.41 25.64 -13.74
N LYS A 115 2.71 24.70 -13.09
CA LYS A 115 2.38 24.79 -11.67
C LYS A 115 3.60 24.43 -10.82
N ARG A 116 3.87 25.23 -9.81
CA ARG A 116 5.02 25.05 -8.91
C ARG A 116 4.58 24.57 -7.53
N LEU A 117 5.33 23.61 -6.99
CA LEU A 117 5.26 23.19 -5.60
C LEU A 117 5.98 24.22 -4.72
N ARG A 118 5.75 24.17 -3.40
CA ARG A 118 6.43 25.07 -2.43
C ARG A 118 7.96 24.96 -2.50
N SER A 119 8.49 23.80 -2.90
CA SER A 119 9.92 23.57 -3.09
C SER A 119 10.50 24.21 -4.38
N GLY A 120 9.66 24.81 -5.23
CA GLY A 120 10.04 25.26 -6.58
C GLY A 120 9.95 24.18 -7.67
N ALA A 121 9.77 22.91 -7.29
CA ALA A 121 9.60 21.82 -8.25
C ALA A 121 8.35 22.02 -9.13
N SER A 122 8.43 21.62 -10.41
CA SER A 122 7.26 21.54 -11.27
C SER A 122 6.35 20.41 -10.82
N LEU A 123 5.06 20.70 -10.62
CA LEU A 123 4.06 19.70 -10.23
C LEU A 123 3.90 18.62 -11.32
N GLY A 124 3.90 19.02 -12.59
CA GLY A 124 3.80 18.09 -13.72
C GLY A 124 4.96 17.10 -13.75
N LYS A 125 6.21 17.59 -13.69
CA LYS A 125 7.41 16.73 -13.61
C LYS A 125 7.39 15.81 -12.39
N PHE A 126 6.99 16.31 -11.22
CA PHE A 126 6.87 15.52 -10.00
C PHE A 126 5.87 14.36 -10.15
N LEU A 127 4.65 14.65 -10.64
CA LEU A 127 3.62 13.64 -10.85
C LEU A 127 4.05 12.61 -11.90
N ARG A 128 4.66 13.06 -13.00
CA ARG A 128 5.17 12.20 -14.09
C ARG A 128 6.20 11.21 -13.57
N ALA A 129 7.20 11.70 -12.85
CA ALA A 129 8.24 10.86 -12.25
C ALA A 129 7.63 9.86 -11.25
N TRP A 130 6.69 10.30 -10.41
CA TRP A 130 6.06 9.39 -9.44
C TRP A 130 5.20 8.30 -10.11
N ILE A 131 4.42 8.64 -11.13
CA ILE A 131 3.59 7.66 -11.85
C ILE A 131 4.48 6.61 -12.52
N LEU A 132 5.47 7.04 -13.32
CA LEU A 132 6.38 6.15 -14.04
C LEU A 132 7.18 5.27 -13.06
N LEU A 133 7.85 5.88 -12.08
CA LEU A 133 8.67 5.16 -11.12
C LEU A 133 7.83 4.21 -10.25
N GLY A 134 6.65 4.65 -9.81
CA GLY A 134 5.75 3.81 -9.01
C GLY A 134 5.17 2.62 -9.78
N TYR A 135 4.95 2.77 -11.08
CA TYR A 135 4.47 1.72 -11.97
C TYR A 135 5.58 0.72 -12.31
N GLU A 136 6.74 1.20 -12.78
CA GLU A 136 7.84 0.33 -13.27
C GLU A 136 8.65 -0.30 -12.15
N ALA A 137 8.96 0.43 -11.08
CA ALA A 137 9.67 -0.14 -9.94
C ALA A 137 8.75 -1.01 -9.08
N GLY A 138 7.44 -0.75 -9.16
CA GLY A 138 6.44 -1.36 -8.29
C GLY A 138 6.69 -1.07 -6.82
N ALA A 139 7.50 -0.09 -6.42
CA ALA A 139 7.93 0.10 -5.04
C ALA A 139 6.79 0.57 -4.11
N ARG A 140 6.94 0.36 -2.79
CA ARG A 140 5.98 0.92 -1.82
C ARG A 140 6.18 2.44 -1.74
N ARG A 141 5.11 3.17 -1.43
CA ARG A 141 5.17 4.64 -1.28
C ARG A 141 6.29 5.12 -0.34
N GLY A 142 6.51 4.41 0.76
CA GLY A 142 7.59 4.76 1.70
C GLY A 142 8.95 4.73 1.02
N ASP A 143 9.24 3.64 0.29
CA ASP A 143 10.47 3.44 -0.46
C ASP A 143 10.60 4.48 -1.59
N LEU A 144 9.54 4.70 -2.40
CA LEU A 144 9.55 5.68 -3.49
C LEU A 144 9.98 7.09 -3.06
N PHE A 145 9.54 7.52 -1.88
CA PHE A 145 9.87 8.85 -1.35
C PHE A 145 11.22 8.89 -0.63
N ALA A 146 11.84 7.74 -0.36
CA ALA A 146 13.18 7.62 0.22
C ALA A 146 14.27 7.37 -0.85
N MET A 147 13.88 7.11 -2.09
CA MET A 147 14.84 6.89 -3.18
C MET A 147 15.60 8.19 -3.50
N THR A 148 16.91 8.07 -3.50
CA THR A 148 17.90 9.07 -3.91
C THR A 148 18.65 8.64 -5.17
N ARG A 149 19.48 9.55 -5.73
CA ARG A 149 20.40 9.29 -6.84
C ARG A 149 21.27 8.06 -6.64
N ALA A 150 21.71 7.77 -5.41
CA ALA A 150 22.59 6.64 -5.09
C ALA A 150 21.95 5.27 -5.39
N HIS A 151 20.62 5.20 -5.55
CA HIS A 151 19.94 3.97 -5.93
C HIS A 151 19.92 3.72 -7.44
N ILE A 152 20.41 4.66 -8.26
CA ILE A 152 20.37 4.59 -9.72
C ILE A 152 21.79 4.43 -10.25
N ASP A 153 21.94 3.47 -11.17
CA ASP A 153 23.16 3.21 -11.90
C ASP A 153 22.80 2.81 -13.33
N GLY A 154 23.11 3.69 -14.29
CA GLY A 154 22.57 3.61 -15.64
C GLY A 154 21.04 3.62 -15.66
N ASP A 155 20.44 2.59 -16.24
CA ASP A 155 19.00 2.36 -16.28
C ASP A 155 18.48 1.53 -15.08
N THR A 156 19.37 1.12 -14.18
CA THR A 156 19.07 0.15 -13.14
C THR A 156 18.83 0.85 -11.81
N LEU A 157 17.67 0.57 -11.21
CA LEU A 157 17.26 1.01 -9.88
C LEU A 157 17.44 -0.12 -8.86
N ARG A 158 18.16 0.15 -7.78
CA ARG A 158 18.48 -0.82 -6.72
C ARG A 158 18.18 -0.25 -5.35
N TRP A 159 17.41 -0.96 -4.53
CA TRP A 159 17.14 -0.54 -3.14
C TRP A 159 16.75 -1.73 -2.27
N THR A 160 16.83 -1.52 -0.96
CA THR A 160 16.31 -2.47 0.04
C THR A 160 14.90 -2.04 0.47
N GLN A 161 13.92 -2.93 0.37
CA GLN A 161 12.54 -2.60 0.78
C GLN A 161 12.47 -2.35 2.29
N ALA A 162 12.11 -1.13 2.72
CA ALA A 162 12.10 -0.78 4.14
C ALA A 162 11.16 -1.65 4.97
N LYS A 163 10.08 -2.17 4.36
CA LYS A 163 9.11 -3.02 5.06
C LYS A 163 9.63 -4.44 5.35
N THR A 164 10.44 -5.02 4.47
CA THR A 164 10.78 -6.45 4.53
C THR A 164 12.28 -6.72 4.63
N GLY A 165 13.13 -5.72 4.36
CA GLY A 165 14.58 -5.88 4.30
C GLY A 165 15.07 -6.57 3.04
N ASP A 166 14.19 -6.94 2.10
CA ASP A 166 14.60 -7.66 0.89
C ASP A 166 15.21 -6.70 -0.15
N PRO A 167 16.36 -7.05 -0.77
CA PRO A 167 16.94 -6.27 -1.85
C PRO A 167 16.12 -6.42 -3.14
N ILE A 168 15.96 -5.32 -3.87
CA ILE A 168 15.24 -5.28 -5.14
C ILE A 168 16.06 -4.57 -6.20
N VAL A 169 16.03 -5.15 -7.40
CA VAL A 169 16.60 -4.57 -8.61
C VAL A 169 15.49 -4.45 -9.66
N LYS A 170 15.48 -3.32 -10.37
CA LYS A 170 14.56 -3.02 -11.47
C LYS A 170 15.31 -2.31 -12.58
N VAL A 171 14.95 -2.63 -13.82
CA VAL A 171 15.40 -1.88 -14.99
C VAL A 171 14.29 -0.89 -15.33
N LEU A 172 14.65 0.39 -15.47
CA LEU A 172 13.74 1.47 -15.80
C LEU A 172 13.75 1.72 -17.30
N SER A 173 12.59 2.06 -17.85
CA SER A 173 12.50 2.52 -19.23
C SER A 173 13.22 3.86 -19.43
N PRO A 174 13.63 4.19 -20.66
CA PRO A 174 14.20 5.52 -20.96
C PRO A 174 13.28 6.67 -20.55
N ALA A 175 11.96 6.51 -20.69
CA ALA A 175 10.98 7.52 -20.30
C ALA A 175 10.93 7.74 -18.77
N CYS A 176 10.99 6.65 -18.00
CA CYS A 176 11.05 6.71 -16.54
C CYS A 176 12.37 7.34 -16.07
N LEU A 177 13.50 6.92 -16.65
CA LEU A 177 14.81 7.46 -16.34
C LEU A 177 14.90 8.96 -16.63
N TYR A 178 14.33 9.41 -17.76
CA TYR A 178 14.24 10.83 -18.10
C TYR A 178 13.44 11.62 -17.05
N ALA A 179 12.27 11.12 -16.65
CA ALA A 179 11.44 11.78 -15.65
C ALA A 179 12.12 11.85 -14.27
N VAL A 180 12.81 10.78 -13.87
CA VAL A 180 13.59 10.72 -12.63
C VAL A 180 14.78 11.66 -12.67
N THR A 181 15.52 11.68 -13.79
CA THR A 181 16.68 12.57 -13.98
C THR A 181 16.27 14.04 -13.95
N ALA A 182 15.13 14.38 -14.55
CA ALA A 182 14.58 15.75 -14.50
C ALA A 182 14.25 16.20 -13.07
N MET A 183 13.81 15.28 -12.20
CA MET A 183 13.61 15.57 -10.78
C MET A 183 14.94 15.69 -10.03
N LEU A 184 15.88 14.80 -10.29
CA LEU A 184 17.21 14.82 -9.66
C LEU A 184 18.03 16.05 -10.02
N ALA A 185 17.89 16.58 -11.24
CA ALA A 185 18.59 17.80 -11.67
C ALA A 185 18.22 19.04 -10.85
N ALA A 186 17.00 19.07 -10.29
CA ALA A 186 16.53 20.18 -9.45
C ALA A 186 16.56 19.85 -7.94
N SER A 187 17.04 18.65 -7.57
CA SER A 187 17.00 18.16 -6.20
C SER A 187 18.14 18.73 -5.36
N PRO A 188 17.86 19.38 -4.21
CA PRO A 188 18.89 19.94 -3.35
C PRO A 188 19.64 18.89 -2.50
N ASP A 189 19.01 17.74 -2.24
CA ASP A 189 19.52 16.70 -1.33
C ASP A 189 19.78 15.36 -2.03
N GLY A 190 19.62 15.31 -3.35
CA GLY A 190 19.75 14.09 -4.14
C GLY A 190 18.58 13.12 -4.02
N SER A 191 17.52 13.43 -3.26
CA SER A 191 16.27 12.68 -3.27
C SER A 191 15.60 12.79 -4.64
N ILE A 192 14.87 11.76 -5.08
CA ILE A 192 14.10 11.83 -6.34
C ILE A 192 12.79 12.58 -6.11
N LEU A 193 11.94 12.08 -5.19
CA LEU A 193 10.61 12.62 -4.91
C LEU A 193 10.52 13.34 -3.57
N GLY A 194 11.31 12.91 -2.58
CA GLY A 194 11.19 13.31 -1.17
C GLY A 194 11.34 14.82 -0.92
N TRP A 195 12.25 15.46 -1.65
CA TRP A 195 12.53 16.90 -1.55
C TRP A 195 11.40 17.79 -2.11
N ALA A 196 10.69 17.29 -3.12
CA ALA A 196 9.76 18.11 -3.88
C ALA A 196 8.47 18.42 -3.10
N CYS A 197 8.01 17.45 -2.31
CA CYS A 197 6.74 17.59 -1.61
C CYS A 197 6.62 16.65 -0.42
N GLY A 198 6.16 17.20 0.72
CA GLY A 198 5.85 16.40 1.89
C GLY A 198 4.77 15.35 1.59
N ARG A 199 4.91 14.14 2.16
CA ARG A 199 4.08 12.96 1.83
C ARG A 199 2.58 13.21 1.86
N ARG A 200 2.05 13.95 2.85
CA ARG A 200 0.61 14.25 2.96
C ARG A 200 0.15 15.11 1.77
N MET A 201 0.93 16.12 1.44
CA MET A 201 0.63 17.04 0.34
C MET A 201 0.77 16.35 -1.02
N ALA A 202 1.78 15.51 -1.19
CA ALA A 202 1.95 14.71 -2.39
C ALA A 202 0.71 13.83 -2.66
N MET A 203 0.16 13.19 -1.62
CA MET A 203 -1.06 12.39 -1.77
C MET A 203 -2.25 13.23 -2.23
N ARG A 204 -2.38 14.46 -1.74
CA ARG A 204 -3.43 15.40 -2.19
C ARG A 204 -3.26 15.71 -3.67
N HIS A 205 -2.06 16.10 -4.10
CA HIS A 205 -1.80 16.40 -5.52
C HIS A 205 -2.02 15.22 -6.45
N MET A 206 -1.63 14.01 -6.03
CA MET A 206 -1.93 12.81 -6.80
C MET A 206 -3.44 12.56 -6.88
N ARG A 207 -4.20 12.70 -5.79
CA ARG A 207 -5.67 12.55 -5.81
C ARG A 207 -6.29 13.54 -6.78
N GLU A 208 -5.97 14.83 -6.65
CA GLU A 208 -6.45 15.90 -7.54
C GLU A 208 -6.09 15.63 -9.01
N HIS A 209 -4.92 15.05 -9.27
CA HIS A 209 -4.51 14.67 -10.63
C HIS A 209 -5.35 13.53 -11.18
N LEU A 210 -5.58 12.48 -10.39
CA LEU A 210 -6.43 11.36 -10.76
C LEU A 210 -7.88 11.80 -10.98
N ASP A 211 -8.41 12.70 -10.15
CA ASP A 211 -9.72 13.33 -10.33
C ASP A 211 -9.84 14.02 -11.69
N ARG A 212 -8.84 14.82 -12.08
CA ARG A 212 -8.80 15.47 -13.40
C ARG A 212 -8.70 14.50 -14.57
N CYS A 213 -8.19 13.29 -14.33
CA CYS A 213 -8.11 12.23 -15.33
C CYS A 213 -9.37 11.35 -15.35
N GLY A 214 -10.36 11.61 -14.47
CA GLY A 214 -11.52 10.73 -14.31
C GLY A 214 -11.18 9.34 -13.77
N LEU A 215 -10.08 9.21 -13.04
CA LEU A 215 -9.57 7.92 -12.54
C LEU A 215 -9.90 7.69 -11.07
N ASP A 216 -10.47 6.53 -10.80
CA ASP A 216 -10.64 5.98 -9.45
C ASP A 216 -9.31 5.61 -8.80
N GLY A 217 -9.35 5.35 -7.49
CA GLY A 217 -8.25 4.73 -6.78
C GLY A 217 -7.24 5.71 -6.19
N THR A 218 -6.00 5.25 -6.02
CA THR A 218 -4.92 5.99 -5.34
C THR A 218 -3.57 5.58 -5.93
N SER A 219 -2.48 6.29 -5.61
CA SER A 219 -1.12 5.90 -6.04
C SER A 219 -0.72 4.46 -5.70
N LYS A 220 -1.39 3.79 -4.76
CA LYS A 220 -1.19 2.35 -4.51
C LYS A 220 -1.50 1.49 -5.74
N TRP A 221 -2.37 1.96 -6.62
CA TRP A 221 -2.75 1.24 -7.84
C TRP A 221 -1.63 1.24 -8.87
N LEU A 222 -0.64 2.14 -8.81
CA LEU A 222 0.56 2.06 -9.67
C LEU A 222 1.26 0.70 -9.51
N ARG A 223 1.53 0.31 -8.26
CA ARG A 223 2.12 -0.99 -7.91
C ARG A 223 1.21 -2.17 -8.28
N ARG A 224 -0.12 -1.99 -8.29
CA ARG A 224 -1.07 -3.04 -8.71
C ARG A 224 -1.06 -3.18 -10.22
N SER A 225 -1.18 -2.08 -10.96
CA SER A 225 -1.11 -2.05 -12.42
C SER A 225 0.19 -2.64 -12.93
N GLY A 226 1.34 -2.27 -12.36
CA GLY A 226 2.62 -2.86 -12.74
C GLY A 226 2.61 -4.39 -12.60
N ALA A 227 2.13 -4.90 -11.46
CA ALA A 227 1.98 -6.33 -11.24
C ALA A 227 0.98 -7.00 -12.18
N THR A 228 -0.20 -6.40 -12.39
CA THR A 228 -1.25 -6.90 -13.29
C THR A 228 -0.74 -6.99 -14.72
N HIS A 229 -0.11 -5.93 -15.24
CA HIS A 229 0.35 -5.89 -16.63
C HIS A 229 1.53 -6.83 -16.85
N ILE A 230 2.42 -6.99 -15.86
CA ILE A 230 3.45 -8.02 -15.91
C ILE A 230 2.81 -9.41 -15.93
N GLU A 231 1.78 -9.67 -15.12
CA GLU A 231 1.10 -10.97 -15.15
C GLU A 231 0.42 -11.24 -16.50
N MET A 232 -0.14 -10.22 -17.15
CA MET A 232 -0.77 -10.32 -18.47
C MET A 232 0.22 -10.74 -19.57
N VAL A 233 1.48 -10.30 -19.47
CA VAL A 233 2.52 -10.52 -20.49
C VAL A 233 3.42 -11.70 -20.13
N GLN A 234 3.78 -11.82 -18.85
CA GLN A 234 4.68 -12.81 -18.27
C GLN A 234 4.03 -13.44 -17.02
N PRO A 235 3.09 -14.39 -17.18
CA PRO A 235 2.42 -15.04 -16.07
C PRO A 235 3.39 -15.61 -15.03
N GLY A 236 3.07 -15.43 -13.75
CA GLY A 236 3.88 -15.85 -12.61
C GLY A 236 5.00 -14.88 -12.20
N LYS A 237 5.28 -13.81 -12.97
CA LYS A 237 6.39 -12.87 -12.67
C LYS A 237 5.98 -11.68 -11.81
N ALA A 238 4.69 -11.47 -11.54
CA ALA A 238 4.21 -10.36 -10.71
C ALA A 238 4.80 -10.35 -9.29
N SER A 239 5.03 -11.52 -8.69
CA SER A 239 5.64 -11.64 -7.36
C SER A 239 7.08 -11.10 -7.31
N LEU A 240 7.87 -11.38 -8.35
CA LEU A 240 9.25 -10.89 -8.52
C LEU A 240 9.29 -9.38 -8.75
N HIS A 241 8.34 -8.86 -9.54
CA HIS A 241 8.17 -7.42 -9.70
C HIS A 241 7.92 -6.74 -8.34
N LEU A 242 7.02 -7.31 -7.54
CA LEU A 242 6.64 -6.76 -6.25
C LEU A 242 7.67 -7.00 -5.14
N GLY A 243 8.59 -7.95 -5.30
CA GLY A 243 9.48 -8.40 -4.23
C GLY A 243 8.71 -9.13 -3.13
N HIS A 244 7.78 -10.02 -3.50
CA HIS A 244 7.09 -10.88 -2.56
C HIS A 244 7.75 -12.26 -2.51
N ARG A 245 7.97 -12.76 -1.29
CA ARG A 245 8.50 -14.11 -1.06
C ARG A 245 7.56 -15.23 -1.53
N THR A 246 6.25 -14.95 -1.57
CA THR A 246 5.24 -15.92 -2.00
C THR A 246 4.36 -15.36 -3.10
N ALA A 247 4.09 -16.19 -4.12
CA ALA A 247 3.24 -15.82 -5.25
C ALA A 247 1.79 -15.53 -4.83
N THR A 248 1.28 -16.27 -3.84
CA THR A 248 -0.09 -16.14 -3.32
C THR A 248 -0.42 -14.72 -2.87
N LEU A 249 0.53 -14.01 -2.25
CA LEU A 249 0.32 -12.64 -1.80
C LEU A 249 0.11 -11.67 -2.98
N ALA A 250 0.88 -11.84 -4.06
CA ALA A 250 0.71 -11.05 -5.28
C ALA A 250 -0.67 -11.33 -5.90
N ALA A 251 -0.98 -12.61 -6.14
CA ALA A 251 -2.23 -13.07 -6.74
C ALA A 251 -3.47 -12.57 -6.01
N GLN A 252 -3.49 -12.62 -4.68
CA GLN A 252 -4.68 -12.26 -3.91
C GLN A 252 -4.86 -10.74 -3.72
N ALA A 253 -3.79 -9.96 -3.67
CA ALA A 253 -3.83 -8.57 -3.16
C ALA A 253 -3.39 -7.49 -4.15
N TYR A 254 -2.76 -7.86 -5.26
CA TYR A 254 -2.17 -6.90 -6.19
C TYR A 254 -2.64 -7.10 -7.63
N ILE A 255 -2.88 -8.34 -8.06
CA ILE A 255 -3.30 -8.64 -9.42
C ILE A 255 -4.80 -8.39 -9.58
N ASP A 256 -5.16 -7.61 -10.58
CA ASP A 256 -6.53 -7.44 -11.06
C ASP A 256 -6.83 -8.50 -12.11
N TRP A 257 -7.42 -9.61 -11.65
CA TRP A 257 -7.78 -10.74 -12.50
C TRP A 257 -8.82 -10.40 -13.57
N GLY A 258 -9.55 -9.29 -13.44
CA GLY A 258 -10.48 -8.83 -14.50
C GLY A 258 -9.76 -8.39 -15.78
N GLN A 259 -8.47 -8.06 -15.70
CA GLN A 259 -7.63 -7.69 -16.85
C GLN A 259 -6.83 -8.87 -17.40
N VAL A 260 -6.55 -9.90 -16.59
CA VAL A 260 -5.77 -11.08 -16.97
C VAL A 260 -6.65 -12.10 -17.71
N ARG A 261 -6.97 -11.82 -18.97
CA ARG A 261 -7.90 -12.67 -19.74
C ARG A 261 -7.31 -13.98 -20.25
N LYS A 262 -6.01 -14.00 -20.59
CA LYS A 262 -5.37 -15.15 -21.26
C LYS A 262 -5.44 -16.47 -20.47
N THR A 263 -5.45 -16.40 -19.15
CA THR A 263 -5.45 -17.56 -18.25
C THR A 263 -6.75 -17.70 -17.46
N THR A 264 -7.76 -16.87 -17.76
CA THR A 264 -9.05 -16.94 -17.08
C THR A 264 -9.76 -18.23 -17.50
N PRO A 265 -10.18 -19.10 -16.55
CA PRO A 265 -10.98 -20.27 -16.88
C PRO A 265 -12.29 -19.86 -17.55
N VAL A 266 -12.60 -20.49 -18.69
CA VAL A 266 -13.85 -20.26 -19.44
C VAL A 266 -14.64 -21.56 -19.43
N THR A 267 -15.92 -21.48 -19.06
CA THR A 267 -16.83 -22.62 -19.17
C THR A 267 -17.09 -22.93 -20.65
N PRO A 268 -17.39 -24.19 -21.02
CA PRO A 268 -17.89 -24.49 -22.35
C PRO A 268 -19.07 -23.58 -22.72
N ARG A 269 -19.11 -23.11 -23.97
CA ARG A 269 -20.24 -22.33 -24.47
C ARG A 269 -21.43 -23.29 -24.62
N LEU A 270 -22.55 -22.98 -23.96
CA LEU A 270 -23.78 -23.78 -24.06
C LEU A 270 -24.63 -23.41 -25.28
N VAL A 271 -24.41 -22.23 -25.83
CA VAL A 271 -25.09 -21.72 -27.03
C VAL A 271 -23.98 -21.27 -27.97
N GLU A 272 -23.91 -21.88 -29.16
CA GLU A 272 -23.06 -21.35 -30.22
C GLU A 272 -23.59 -19.98 -30.61
N ALA A 273 -22.70 -19.01 -30.81
CA ALA A 273 -23.12 -17.74 -31.38
C ALA A 273 -23.76 -18.09 -32.73
N ASN A 274 -25.07 -17.85 -32.87
CA ASN A 274 -25.76 -17.99 -34.15
C ASN A 274 -24.84 -17.35 -35.18
N GLN A 275 -24.35 -18.16 -36.11
CA GLN A 275 -23.63 -17.67 -37.27
C GLN A 275 -24.65 -16.81 -38.00
N SER A 276 -24.61 -15.50 -37.77
CA SER A 276 -25.47 -14.55 -38.46
C SER A 276 -25.19 -14.71 -39.94
N ALA A 277 -26.24 -15.14 -40.63
CA ALA A 277 -26.32 -15.31 -42.06
C ALA A 277 -25.91 -14.05 -42.83
N GLY A 278 -25.36 -14.28 -44.03
CA GLY A 278 -25.25 -13.28 -45.11
C GLY A 278 -23.85 -12.75 -45.34
#